data_AF-A0A9N8Q272-F1
#
_entry.id   AF-A0A9N8Q272-F1
#
_cell.length_a   1.000
_cell.length_b   1.000
_cell.length_c   1.000
_cell.angle_alpha   90.00
_cell.angle_beta   90.00
_cell.angle_gamma   90.00
#
_symmetry.space_group_name_H-M   'P 1'
#
loop_
_entity.id
_entity.type
_entity.pdbx_description
1 polymer ?
#
loop_
_entity_poly.entity_id
_entity_poly.type
_entity_poly.pdbx_seq_one_letter_code
_entity_poly.pdbx_strand_id
1 'polypeptide(L)'
;MPRDPCSSITLTWMPYRGRQPAAFDVEKKEYLCPLCERLCNTALPLLPAPTMPVGTPPPLTEETYNESVNLILKLKHQVKSESVHICTEFCEEMHCQARARSVGAMSSDMEEGELADETEVYVSTHAENLLTPEFLAHFEGEIPPYNEMTKALIEDFANMLPVPDYGGMAASAALYRSTSYTIFSTNAVLQAENRPLLGDLPARHRDTLQALIRLAAALPSVWSHTKHLAHHALSTLNALESTSPLAHEPFGTLVSLVLTAPSLFCKAATPARPNNLAKQITLQCFRATLARALLVTDVSTCKSVPMEGQEDFKSISDLDSLLPFMKELRKGKLEDDLNPAEVWQKIKGQCHTFLRCCCLFYHFLSDISAPTELTVVNGDTFESLCGYLGLPTTFKKLVDVPATRQKMMEWVGVSAEWFNGEIPEHVVREPSEPPRLIPLPDDFSELMNIVSEFSCPNSEREDSKKPTMCLVCGQILCSQSYCCQTDVPKTPGRSGETQRVGAVLAHCISCGGGAGLFLRVRDCELMLLASPGRGAKLAAPYLDTYGETDQVTH
;
A
#
# COMPACT_ATOMS: atom_id res chain seq x y z
N MET A 1 30.47 0.69 -39.97
CA MET A 1 30.93 0.16 -38.67
C MET A 1 30.95 1.31 -37.67
N PRO A 2 29.94 1.42 -36.81
CA PRO A 2 29.99 2.34 -35.68
C PRO A 2 30.77 1.70 -34.51
N ARG A 3 31.53 2.52 -33.79
CA ARG A 3 32.10 2.18 -32.48
C ARG A 3 31.36 3.00 -31.43
N ASP A 4 30.82 2.30 -30.44
CA ASP A 4 30.38 2.87 -29.15
C ASP A 4 31.53 3.59 -28.44
N PRO A 5 31.19 4.46 -27.47
CA PRO A 5 31.59 4.09 -26.11
C PRO A 5 30.49 4.37 -25.07
N CYS A 6 30.12 3.31 -24.34
CA CYS A 6 29.60 3.39 -22.98
C CYS A 6 30.65 4.05 -22.06
N SER A 7 30.29 5.17 -21.43
CA SER A 7 30.99 5.68 -20.25
C SER A 7 30.24 5.24 -19.00
N SER A 8 30.72 4.15 -18.42
CA SER A 8 30.41 3.67 -17.08
C SER A 8 30.85 4.70 -16.03
N ILE A 9 29.89 5.33 -15.36
CA ILE A 9 30.17 6.12 -14.16
C ILE A 9 30.64 5.14 -13.08
N THR A 10 31.93 5.24 -12.79
CA THR A 10 32.61 4.41 -11.80
C THR A 10 32.35 5.05 -10.44
N LEU A 11 31.49 4.43 -9.62
CA LEU A 11 31.39 4.79 -8.21
C LEU A 11 32.75 4.51 -7.56
N THR A 12 33.45 5.58 -7.19
CA THR A 12 34.74 5.51 -6.49
C THR A 12 34.53 4.89 -5.12
N TRP A 13 35.02 3.66 -4.97
CA TRP A 13 35.18 2.99 -3.68
C TRP A 13 36.22 3.72 -2.83
N MET A 14 35.83 4.21 -1.65
CA MET A 14 36.76 4.77 -0.66
C MET A 14 37.74 3.67 -0.18
N PRO A 15 39.04 3.97 0.02
CA PRO A 15 40.01 2.96 0.42
C PRO A 15 39.85 2.56 1.89
N TYR A 16 39.96 1.24 2.11
CA TYR A 16 40.02 0.52 3.38
C TYR A 16 40.83 1.28 4.47
N ARG A 17 40.17 1.76 5.53
CA ARG A 17 40.82 2.15 6.79
C ARG A 17 40.46 1.15 7.88
N GLY A 18 41.49 0.47 8.39
CA GLY A 18 41.38 -0.56 9.41
C GLY A 18 40.94 -0.04 10.79
N ARG A 19 40.35 -0.99 11.53
CA ARG A 19 39.65 -0.92 12.84
C ARG A 19 38.16 -0.59 12.73
N GLN A 20 37.35 -1.60 12.38
CA GLN A 20 35.90 -1.54 12.53
C GLN A 20 35.54 -1.47 14.03
N PRO A 21 34.84 -0.41 14.50
CA PRO A 21 34.02 -0.52 15.71
C PRO A 21 32.96 -1.61 15.47
N ALA A 22 32.48 -2.27 16.53
CA ALA A 22 31.59 -3.42 16.43
C ALA A 22 30.48 -3.20 15.37
N ALA A 23 30.40 -4.10 14.39
CA ALA A 23 29.46 -4.02 13.26
C ALA A 23 27.98 -4.22 13.68
N PHE A 24 27.72 -4.33 14.99
CA PHE A 24 26.42 -4.51 15.59
C PHE A 24 26.38 -3.84 16.97
N ASP A 25 25.26 -3.19 17.28
CA ASP A 25 24.88 -2.66 18.57
C ASP A 25 23.71 -3.52 19.09
N VAL A 26 24.03 -4.45 20.01
CA VAL A 26 23.06 -5.43 20.52
C VAL A 26 21.95 -4.74 21.31
N GLU A 27 22.29 -3.68 22.06
CA GLU A 27 21.33 -2.95 22.89
C GLU A 27 20.29 -2.24 22.03
N LYS A 28 20.71 -1.70 20.88
CA LYS A 28 19.82 -1.04 19.92
C LYS A 28 19.20 -1.99 18.90
N LYS A 29 19.59 -3.26 18.89
CA LYS A 29 19.25 -4.23 17.83
C LYS A 29 19.64 -3.73 16.44
N GLU A 30 20.75 -3.01 16.33
CA GLU A 30 21.22 -2.42 15.09
C GLU A 30 22.48 -3.14 14.60
N TYR A 31 22.67 -3.20 13.29
CA TYR A 31 23.87 -3.73 12.67
C TYR A 31 24.17 -3.02 11.36
N LEU A 32 25.44 -2.96 10.98
CA LEU A 32 25.83 -2.47 9.66
C LEU A 32 25.78 -3.62 8.67
N CYS A 33 25.04 -3.43 7.57
CA CYS A 33 25.01 -4.41 6.49
C CYS A 33 26.44 -4.64 5.96
N PRO A 34 26.94 -5.89 5.92
CA PRO A 34 28.32 -6.16 5.49
C PRO A 34 28.58 -5.85 4.01
N LEU A 35 27.52 -5.67 3.21
CA LEU A 35 27.61 -5.36 1.78
C LEU A 35 27.51 -3.86 1.48
N CYS A 36 26.65 -3.13 2.19
CA CYS A 36 26.38 -1.72 1.87
C CYS A 36 26.67 -0.74 3.00
N GLU A 37 27.13 -1.23 4.16
CA GLU A 37 27.48 -0.46 5.36
C GLU A 37 26.36 0.46 5.87
N ARG A 38 25.11 0.21 5.44
CA ARG A 38 23.94 0.91 5.97
C ARG A 38 23.54 0.31 7.30
N LEU A 39 23.07 1.18 8.18
CA LEU A 39 22.44 0.80 9.43
C LEU A 39 21.15 0.02 9.14
N CYS A 40 21.08 -1.20 9.66
CA CYS A 40 19.95 -2.10 9.59
C CYS A 40 19.53 -2.46 11.01
N ASN A 41 18.26 -2.74 11.23
CA ASN A 41 17.72 -3.17 12.52
C ASN A 41 16.87 -4.45 12.40
N THR A 42 16.78 -5.01 11.20
CA THR A 42 15.95 -6.19 10.93
C THR A 42 16.45 -6.96 9.71
N ALA A 43 16.12 -8.25 9.63
CA ALA A 43 16.43 -9.12 8.51
C ALA A 43 15.16 -9.79 7.98
N LEU A 44 15.05 -9.89 6.65
CA LEU A 44 13.95 -10.57 5.97
C LEU A 44 14.36 -12.02 5.64
N PRO A 45 13.70 -13.05 6.20
CA PRO A 45 13.93 -14.43 5.78
C PRO A 45 13.51 -14.64 4.31
N LEU A 46 14.33 -15.34 3.55
CA LEU A 46 13.98 -15.78 2.20
C LEU A 46 13.16 -17.07 2.29
N LEU A 47 11.90 -17.00 1.90
CA LEU A 47 10.97 -18.13 1.92
C LEU A 47 10.73 -18.66 0.49
N PRO A 48 10.55 -19.99 0.32
CA PRO A 48 10.07 -20.54 -0.94
C PRO A 48 8.63 -20.07 -1.22
N ALA A 49 8.18 -20.20 -2.46
CA ALA A 49 6.76 -19.96 -2.75
C ALA A 49 5.88 -20.94 -1.95
N PRO A 50 4.67 -20.52 -1.55
CA PRO A 50 3.68 -21.39 -0.94
C PRO A 50 3.46 -22.64 -1.80
N THR A 51 3.53 -23.83 -1.18
CA THR A 51 3.27 -25.08 -1.88
C THR A 51 1.81 -25.14 -2.34
N MET A 52 1.61 -25.54 -3.59
CA MET A 52 0.26 -25.81 -4.08
C MET A 52 -0.26 -27.08 -3.38
N PRO A 53 -1.51 -27.09 -2.90
CA PRO A 53 -2.09 -28.24 -2.22
C PRO A 53 -2.16 -29.45 -3.15
N VAL A 54 -2.18 -30.66 -2.58
CA VAL A 54 -2.46 -31.90 -3.30
C VAL A 54 -3.95 -31.90 -3.69
N GLY A 55 -4.24 -31.28 -4.83
CA GLY A 55 -5.59 -31.00 -5.32
C GLY A 55 -5.89 -29.50 -5.29
N THR A 56 -6.14 -28.90 -6.46
CA THR A 56 -6.68 -27.54 -6.53
C THR A 56 -8.11 -27.53 -5.98
N PRO A 57 -8.47 -26.58 -5.09
CA PRO A 57 -9.86 -26.43 -4.67
C PRO A 57 -10.75 -26.24 -5.91
N PRO A 58 -12.03 -26.65 -5.86
CA PRO A 58 -12.91 -26.56 -7.00
C PRO A 58 -13.04 -25.12 -7.52
N PRO A 59 -13.33 -24.91 -8.82
CA PRO A 59 -13.67 -23.59 -9.33
C PRO A 59 -14.82 -22.99 -8.51
N LEU A 60 -14.62 -21.77 -8.00
CA LEU A 60 -15.63 -21.09 -7.21
C LEU A 60 -16.49 -20.21 -8.14
N THR A 61 -17.80 -20.44 -8.16
CA THR A 61 -18.73 -19.60 -8.93
C THR A 61 -18.94 -18.26 -8.22
N GLU A 62 -19.36 -17.24 -8.98
CA GLU A 62 -19.69 -15.94 -8.39
C GLU A 62 -20.88 -16.01 -7.43
N GLU A 63 -21.87 -16.85 -7.72
CA GLU A 63 -23.03 -17.07 -6.87
C GLU A 63 -22.64 -17.64 -5.51
N THR A 64 -21.88 -18.75 -5.51
CA THR A 64 -21.39 -19.37 -4.28
C THR A 64 -20.50 -18.43 -3.48
N TYR A 65 -19.64 -17.64 -4.16
CA TYR A 65 -18.84 -16.60 -3.50
C TYR A 65 -19.72 -15.56 -2.81
N ASN A 66 -20.68 -14.97 -3.53
CA ASN A 66 -21.55 -13.91 -3.00
C ASN A 66 -22.40 -14.40 -1.82
N GLU A 67 -23.00 -15.59 -1.93
CA GLU A 67 -23.79 -16.19 -0.85
C GLU A 67 -22.94 -16.44 0.40
N SER A 68 -21.74 -17.00 0.23
CA SER A 68 -20.81 -17.27 1.31
C SER A 68 -20.34 -16.00 2.01
N VAL A 69 -19.94 -14.99 1.24
CA VAL A 69 -19.50 -13.69 1.77
C VAL A 69 -20.62 -12.98 2.51
N ASN A 70 -21.83 -12.97 1.96
CA ASN A 70 -23.01 -12.40 2.62
C ASN A 70 -23.29 -13.10 3.95
N LEU A 71 -23.18 -14.43 4.01
CA LEU A 71 -23.35 -15.20 5.25
C LEU A 71 -22.25 -14.87 6.27
N ILE A 72 -20.99 -14.83 5.84
CA ILE A 72 -19.83 -14.48 6.66
C ILE A 72 -20.02 -13.11 7.32
N LEU A 73 -20.39 -12.10 6.53
CA LEU A 73 -20.59 -10.73 7.00
C LEU A 73 -21.86 -10.57 7.84
N LYS A 74 -22.90 -11.37 7.58
CA LYS A 74 -24.13 -11.37 8.39
C LYS A 74 -23.91 -11.97 9.78
N LEU A 75 -23.02 -12.96 9.91
CA LEU A 75 -22.70 -13.62 11.18
C LEU A 75 -21.48 -13.03 11.91
N LYS A 76 -20.85 -12.01 11.33
CA LYS A 76 -19.74 -11.31 11.99
C LYS A 76 -20.25 -10.64 13.28
N HIS A 77 -19.45 -10.70 14.33
CA HIS A 77 -19.76 -10.10 15.62
C HIS A 77 -18.46 -9.61 16.29
N GLN A 78 -18.60 -8.64 17.18
CA GLN A 78 -17.47 -8.18 17.99
C GLN A 78 -17.28 -9.11 19.19
N VAL A 79 -16.03 -9.43 19.48
CA VAL A 79 -15.61 -10.25 20.61
C VAL A 79 -14.64 -9.44 21.46
N LYS A 80 -14.78 -9.54 22.77
CA LYS A 80 -13.84 -8.96 23.74
C LYS A 80 -13.03 -10.11 24.33
N SER A 81 -11.71 -10.11 24.18
CA SER A 81 -10.88 -11.13 24.82
C SER A 81 -10.76 -10.81 26.30
N GLU A 82 -11.57 -11.45 27.15
CA GLU A 82 -11.29 -11.51 28.57
C GLU A 82 -10.13 -12.47 28.82
N SER A 83 -9.23 -12.13 29.76
CA SER A 83 -8.27 -13.08 30.30
C SER A 83 -9.06 -14.15 31.08
N VAL A 84 -9.40 -15.26 30.44
CA VAL A 84 -10.09 -16.38 31.10
C VAL A 84 -9.07 -17.10 31.99
N HIS A 85 -8.91 -16.65 33.24
CA HIS A 85 -8.21 -17.41 34.27
C HIS A 85 -9.25 -18.21 35.06
N ILE A 86 -9.62 -19.39 34.58
CA ILE A 86 -10.50 -20.31 35.32
C ILE A 86 -9.66 -20.99 36.39
N CYS A 87 -9.62 -20.40 37.58
CA CYS A 87 -9.24 -21.14 38.77
C CYS A 87 -10.47 -21.96 39.19
N THR A 88 -10.50 -23.25 38.86
CA THR A 88 -11.52 -24.13 39.42
C THR A 88 -11.28 -24.28 40.93
N GLU A 89 -12.34 -24.51 41.70
CA GLU A 89 -12.30 -24.66 43.17
C GLU A 89 -11.43 -25.85 43.64
N PHE A 90 -10.86 -26.62 42.71
CA PHE A 90 -10.03 -27.80 42.91
C PHE A 90 -8.54 -27.60 42.55
N CYS A 91 -8.07 -26.36 42.37
CA CYS A 91 -6.64 -26.10 42.19
C CYS A 91 -5.89 -26.30 43.52
N GLU A 92 -5.26 -27.47 43.69
CA GLU A 92 -4.50 -27.86 44.90
C GLU A 92 -3.03 -27.41 44.87
N GLU A 93 -2.58 -26.71 43.82
CA GLU A 93 -1.21 -26.18 43.75
C GLU A 93 -1.01 -25.01 44.72
N MET A 94 -0.15 -25.23 45.72
CA MET A 94 0.17 -24.28 46.79
C MET A 94 0.85 -22.98 46.30
N HIS A 95 1.16 -22.88 45.00
CA HIS A 95 1.80 -21.74 44.34
C HIS A 95 0.93 -21.05 43.28
N CYS A 96 -0.37 -21.34 43.22
CA CYS A 96 -1.28 -20.63 42.32
C CYS A 96 -1.35 -19.13 42.69
N GLN A 97 -0.65 -18.30 41.92
CA GLN A 97 -0.54 -16.85 42.14
C GLN A 97 -1.88 -16.11 42.05
N ALA A 98 -2.90 -16.71 41.43
CA ALA A 98 -4.24 -16.14 41.35
C ALA A 98 -4.95 -16.06 42.72
N ARG A 99 -4.66 -16.97 43.66
CA ARG A 99 -5.22 -16.94 45.03
C ARG A 99 -4.53 -15.91 45.93
N ALA A 100 -3.27 -15.58 45.63
CA ALA A 100 -2.48 -14.62 46.41
C ALA A 100 -2.98 -13.17 46.25
N ARG A 101 -3.73 -12.86 45.19
CA ARG A 101 -4.26 -11.50 44.95
C ARG A 101 -5.52 -11.16 45.76
N SER A 102 -6.22 -12.13 46.36
CA SER A 102 -7.47 -11.86 47.10
C SER A 102 -7.27 -11.52 48.58
N VAL A 103 -6.05 -11.57 49.13
CA VAL A 103 -5.78 -11.23 50.54
C VAL A 103 -4.44 -10.51 50.69
N GLY A 104 -4.47 -9.19 50.52
CA GLY A 104 -3.63 -8.19 51.20
C GLY A 104 -2.10 -8.33 51.17
N ALA A 105 -1.44 -7.54 50.33
CA ALA A 105 -0.31 -6.67 50.69
C ALA A 105 0.17 -5.92 49.42
N MET A 106 0.25 -4.59 49.49
CA MET A 106 0.91 -3.78 48.48
C MET A 106 2.43 -3.87 48.71
N SER A 107 3.17 -4.38 47.73
CA SER A 107 4.62 -4.24 47.65
C SER A 107 4.95 -3.46 46.37
N SER A 108 5.67 -2.36 46.52
CA SER A 108 5.92 -1.34 45.50
C SER A 108 7.22 -1.58 44.72
N ASP A 109 7.43 -2.80 44.22
CA ASP A 109 8.56 -3.12 43.34
C ASP A 109 8.09 -4.17 42.33
N MET A 110 7.64 -3.73 41.16
CA MET A 110 7.46 -4.59 39.98
C MET A 110 8.14 -3.91 38.79
N GLU A 111 9.08 -4.64 38.19
CA GLU A 111 9.70 -4.33 36.92
C GLU A 111 8.63 -4.12 35.84
N GLU A 112 8.82 -3.11 34.99
CA GLU A 112 7.90 -2.68 33.91
C GLU A 112 7.67 -3.72 32.78
N GLY A 113 7.96 -5.01 33.01
CA GLY A 113 7.98 -6.07 31.99
C GLY A 113 6.73 -6.93 31.87
N GLU A 114 5.80 -6.92 32.84
CA GLU A 114 4.55 -7.68 32.77
C GLU A 114 3.35 -6.72 32.80
N LEU A 115 3.22 -5.93 31.74
CA LEU A 115 2.01 -5.18 31.47
C LEU A 115 0.83 -6.15 31.33
N ALA A 116 -0.23 -5.83 32.05
CA ALA A 116 -1.54 -6.48 31.99
C ALA A 116 -1.94 -6.78 30.53
N ASP A 117 -2.37 -8.01 30.26
CA ASP A 117 -2.96 -8.39 28.97
C ASP A 117 -4.20 -7.51 28.74
N GLU A 118 -4.04 -6.47 27.91
CA GLU A 118 -5.09 -5.49 27.66
C GLU A 118 -6.29 -6.20 27.01
N THR A 119 -7.50 -5.82 27.43
CA THR A 119 -8.72 -6.43 26.90
C THR A 119 -8.91 -6.00 25.44
N GLU A 120 -8.46 -6.83 24.50
CA GLU A 120 -8.58 -6.53 23.06
C GLU A 120 -10.02 -6.76 22.55
N VAL A 121 -10.51 -5.84 21.73
CA VAL A 121 -11.76 -6.00 20.98
C VAL A 121 -11.44 -6.35 19.53
N TYR A 122 -11.97 -7.47 19.06
CA TYR A 122 -11.75 -7.96 17.70
C TYR A 122 -13.06 -8.39 17.04
N VAL A 123 -13.00 -8.70 15.75
CA VAL A 123 -14.18 -9.14 14.97
C VAL A 123 -13.97 -10.60 14.61
N SER A 124 -15.01 -11.40 14.81
CA SER A 124 -15.01 -12.84 14.52
C SER A 124 -16.28 -13.23 13.78
N THR A 125 -16.29 -14.43 13.20
CA THR A 125 -17.46 -15.07 12.60
C THR A 125 -17.42 -16.57 12.87
N HIS A 126 -18.58 -17.22 12.89
CA HIS A 126 -18.73 -18.67 13.02
C HIS A 126 -19.44 -19.28 11.80
N ALA A 127 -19.37 -18.58 10.66
CA ALA A 127 -20.04 -18.97 9.42
C ALA A 127 -19.53 -20.31 8.86
N GLU A 128 -18.33 -20.76 9.24
CA GLU A 128 -17.78 -22.06 8.81
C GLU A 128 -18.66 -23.26 9.17
N ASN A 129 -19.56 -23.12 10.14
CA ASN A 129 -20.52 -24.18 10.50
C ASN A 129 -21.70 -24.30 9.52
N LEU A 130 -21.90 -23.30 8.67
CA LEU A 130 -23.04 -23.19 7.75
C LEU A 130 -22.62 -23.05 6.27
N LEU A 131 -21.34 -22.78 6.02
CA LEU A 131 -20.78 -22.67 4.66
C LEU A 131 -20.71 -24.04 3.98
N THR A 132 -20.80 -24.03 2.65
CA THR A 132 -20.73 -25.26 1.87
C THR A 132 -19.33 -25.88 1.93
N PRO A 133 -19.19 -27.22 1.87
CA PRO A 133 -17.88 -27.88 1.81
C PRO A 133 -17.05 -27.40 0.61
N GLU A 134 -17.69 -27.09 -0.51
CA GLU A 134 -17.03 -26.56 -1.72
C GLU A 134 -16.33 -25.22 -1.45
N PHE A 135 -16.95 -24.33 -0.67
CA PHE A 135 -16.33 -23.08 -0.27
C PHE A 135 -15.21 -23.31 0.75
N LEU A 136 -15.47 -24.15 1.76
CA LEU A 136 -14.52 -24.45 2.84
C LEU A 136 -13.22 -25.13 2.35
N ALA A 137 -13.28 -25.91 1.27
CA ALA A 137 -12.11 -26.52 0.64
C ALA A 137 -11.01 -25.51 0.25
N HIS A 138 -11.34 -24.21 0.12
CA HIS A 138 -10.37 -23.15 -0.19
C HIS A 138 -9.45 -22.80 0.99
N PHE A 139 -9.85 -23.12 2.22
CA PHE A 139 -9.13 -22.85 3.46
C PHE A 139 -8.34 -24.07 3.96
N GLU A 140 -8.60 -25.25 3.38
CA GLU A 140 -7.96 -26.51 3.77
C GLU A 140 -6.54 -26.65 3.23
N GLY A 141 -5.67 -27.27 4.02
CA GLY A 141 -4.32 -27.65 3.62
C GLY A 141 -3.43 -27.95 4.80
N GLU A 142 -2.25 -28.52 4.52
CA GLU A 142 -1.24 -28.80 5.54
C GLU A 142 -0.41 -27.56 5.85
N ILE A 143 -0.26 -27.24 7.13
CA ILE A 143 0.59 -26.14 7.60
C ILE A 143 2.05 -26.57 7.45
N PRO A 144 2.87 -25.84 6.65
CA PRO A 144 4.27 -26.20 6.48
C PRO A 144 5.05 -26.16 7.80
N PRO A 145 6.01 -27.07 8.02
CA PRO A 145 6.86 -27.04 9.20
C PRO A 145 7.88 -25.90 9.07
N TYR A 146 7.61 -24.78 9.74
CA TYR A 146 8.59 -23.72 9.94
C TYR A 146 9.44 -24.03 11.18
N ASN A 147 10.76 -23.94 11.07
CA ASN A 147 11.64 -24.04 12.24
C ASN A 147 11.48 -22.79 13.14
N GLU A 148 11.81 -22.91 14.42
CA GLU A 148 11.60 -21.84 15.41
C GLU A 148 12.34 -20.54 15.06
N MET A 149 13.53 -20.64 14.47
CA MET A 149 14.28 -19.46 14.02
C MET A 149 13.55 -18.70 12.91
N THR A 150 12.96 -19.40 11.95
CA THR A 150 12.20 -18.79 10.85
C THR A 150 10.93 -18.13 11.39
N LYS A 151 10.24 -18.79 12.32
CA LYS A 151 9.06 -18.22 12.98
C LYS A 151 9.41 -16.91 13.71
N ALA A 152 10.46 -16.94 14.52
CA ALA A 152 10.93 -15.77 15.26
C ALA A 152 11.28 -14.61 14.33
N LEU A 153 12.01 -14.86 13.23
CA LEU A 153 12.34 -13.81 12.25
C LEU A 153 11.10 -13.18 11.58
N ILE A 154 10.08 -13.99 11.27
CA ILE A 154 8.83 -13.50 10.68
C ILE A 154 8.06 -12.64 11.70
N GLU A 155 7.92 -13.12 12.94
CA GLU A 155 7.22 -12.39 14.01
C GLU A 155 7.96 -11.10 14.38
N ASP A 156 9.28 -11.15 14.56
CA ASP A 156 10.11 -9.99 14.85
C ASP A 156 10.00 -8.91 13.76
N PHE A 157 10.05 -9.31 12.49
CA PHE A 157 9.93 -8.37 11.38
C PHE A 157 8.56 -7.67 11.39
N ALA A 158 7.47 -8.41 11.59
CA ALA A 158 6.13 -7.85 11.66
C ALA A 158 5.97 -6.90 12.86
N ASN A 159 6.52 -7.26 14.02
CA ASN A 159 6.45 -6.46 15.25
C ASN A 159 7.34 -5.20 15.22
N MET A 160 8.38 -5.17 14.39
CA MET A 160 9.26 -4.00 14.24
C MET A 160 8.65 -2.87 13.41
N LEU A 161 7.57 -3.11 12.67
CA LEU A 161 6.99 -2.09 11.81
C LEU A 161 6.41 -0.93 12.63
N PRO A 162 6.69 0.34 12.26
CA PRO A 162 6.35 1.48 13.09
C PRO A 162 4.85 1.76 13.05
N VAL A 163 4.12 1.35 14.08
CA VAL A 163 2.70 1.69 14.27
C VAL A 163 2.52 2.50 15.54
N PRO A 164 1.91 3.70 15.48
CA PRO A 164 1.46 4.39 16.68
C PRO A 164 0.26 3.62 17.26
N ASP A 165 0.39 3.20 18.52
CA ASP A 165 -0.53 2.40 19.33
C ASP A 165 -0.33 0.86 19.26
N TYR A 166 -0.24 0.27 20.47
CA TYR A 166 0.35 -1.02 20.81
C TYR A 166 -0.54 -2.22 20.43
N GLY A 167 0.08 -3.33 19.97
CA GLY A 167 -0.55 -4.65 19.87
C GLY A 167 -0.28 -5.43 18.58
N GLY A 168 -0.38 -6.76 18.62
CA GLY A 168 -0.13 -7.64 17.45
C GLY A 168 -1.09 -7.41 16.27
N MET A 169 -2.29 -6.87 16.54
CA MET A 169 -3.24 -6.47 15.50
C MET A 169 -2.69 -5.31 14.67
N ALA A 170 -2.11 -4.28 15.28
CA ALA A 170 -1.50 -3.16 14.56
C ALA A 170 -0.30 -3.63 13.70
N ALA A 171 0.56 -4.49 14.26
CA ALA A 171 1.76 -5.02 13.59
C ALA A 171 1.43 -5.75 12.29
N SER A 172 0.49 -6.70 12.32
CA SER A 172 0.05 -7.45 11.14
C SER A 172 -0.56 -6.54 10.05
N ALA A 173 -1.38 -5.55 10.42
CA ALA A 173 -1.94 -4.58 9.48
C ALA A 173 -0.84 -3.75 8.78
N ALA A 174 0.16 -3.32 9.54
CA ALA A 174 1.28 -2.55 9.01
C ALA A 174 2.12 -3.37 8.03
N LEU A 175 2.29 -4.67 8.25
CA LEU A 175 2.97 -5.56 7.31
C LEU A 175 2.22 -5.64 5.97
N TYR A 176 0.91 -5.85 6.00
CA TYR A 176 0.11 -5.92 4.77
C TYR A 176 0.07 -4.59 4.02
N ARG A 177 -0.04 -3.46 4.74
CA ARG A 177 0.03 -2.11 4.16
C ARG A 177 1.42 -1.80 3.58
N SER A 178 2.48 -2.20 4.27
CA SER A 178 3.86 -2.04 3.76
C SER A 178 4.09 -2.89 2.52
N THR A 179 3.51 -4.09 2.47
CA THR A 179 3.58 -4.99 1.31
C THR A 179 2.90 -4.36 0.09
N SER A 180 1.65 -3.88 0.22
CA SER A 180 0.94 -3.23 -0.88
C SER A 180 1.64 -1.94 -1.34
N TYR A 181 2.10 -1.10 -0.41
CA TYR A 181 2.86 0.11 -0.73
C TYR A 181 4.18 -0.18 -1.47
N THR A 182 4.90 -1.24 -1.09
CA THR A 182 6.16 -1.64 -1.75
C THR A 182 5.90 -2.08 -3.20
N ILE A 183 4.78 -2.76 -3.46
CA ILE A 183 4.37 -3.14 -4.82
C ILE A 183 4.00 -1.89 -5.63
N PHE A 184 3.19 -0.99 -5.07
CA PHE A 184 2.81 0.27 -5.72
C PHE A 184 4.01 1.13 -6.09
N SER A 185 4.90 1.37 -5.14
CA SER A 185 6.10 2.17 -5.36
C SER A 185 7.02 1.54 -6.39
N THR A 186 7.16 0.21 -6.38
CA THR A 186 7.91 -0.50 -7.43
C THR A 186 7.24 -0.32 -8.80
N ASN A 187 5.92 -0.46 -8.90
CA ASN A 187 5.21 -0.21 -10.14
C ASN A 187 5.42 1.23 -10.66
N ALA A 188 5.33 2.22 -9.79
CA ALA A 188 5.55 3.62 -10.14
C ALA A 188 6.97 3.86 -10.66
N VAL A 189 7.99 3.24 -10.06
CA VAL A 189 9.38 3.29 -10.54
C VAL A 189 9.50 2.64 -11.93
N LEU A 190 8.90 1.47 -12.14
CA LEU A 190 8.93 0.80 -13.45
C LEU A 190 8.27 1.65 -14.55
N GLN A 191 7.16 2.31 -14.24
CA GLN A 191 6.51 3.23 -15.17
C GLN A 191 7.37 4.47 -15.45
N ALA A 192 7.95 5.08 -14.41
CA ALA A 192 8.80 6.26 -14.54
C ALA A 192 10.06 5.99 -15.37
N GLU A 193 10.65 4.80 -15.24
CA GLU A 193 11.83 4.36 -16.00
C GLU A 193 11.48 3.70 -17.34
N ASN A 194 10.20 3.64 -17.73
CA ASN A 194 9.71 2.98 -18.94
C ASN A 194 10.21 1.52 -19.09
N ARG A 195 10.16 0.75 -18.00
CA ARG A 195 10.58 -0.65 -17.94
C ARG A 195 9.41 -1.63 -18.16
N PRO A 196 9.68 -2.83 -18.70
CA PRO A 196 8.70 -3.91 -18.75
C PRO A 196 8.22 -4.31 -17.35
N LEU A 197 6.98 -4.79 -17.23
CA LEU A 197 6.37 -5.12 -15.94
C LEU A 197 7.03 -6.29 -15.23
N LEU A 198 7.40 -7.36 -15.95
CA LEU A 198 7.96 -8.61 -15.42
C LEU A 198 9.27 -9.05 -16.12
N GLY A 199 9.86 -8.21 -16.97
CA GLY A 199 11.03 -8.56 -17.78
C GLY A 199 12.38 -8.16 -17.19
N ASP A 200 12.51 -6.90 -16.78
CA ASP A 200 13.78 -6.29 -16.36
C ASP A 200 13.62 -5.53 -15.04
N LEU A 201 13.22 -6.26 -13.99
CA LEU A 201 13.15 -5.69 -12.65
C LEU A 201 14.56 -5.59 -12.06
N PRO A 202 14.97 -4.41 -11.54
CA PRO A 202 16.22 -4.31 -10.81
C PRO A 202 16.26 -5.31 -9.66
N ALA A 203 17.40 -5.99 -9.48
CA ALA A 203 17.55 -7.08 -8.51
C ALA A 203 17.06 -6.69 -7.11
N ARG A 204 17.35 -5.46 -6.67
CA ARG A 204 16.89 -4.93 -5.38
C ARG A 204 15.37 -4.94 -5.23
N HIS A 205 14.63 -4.52 -6.27
CA HIS A 205 13.17 -4.53 -6.25
C HIS A 205 12.63 -5.96 -6.28
N ARG A 206 13.16 -6.79 -7.19
CA ARG A 206 12.78 -8.19 -7.32
C ARG A 206 12.95 -8.96 -6.01
N ASP A 207 14.13 -8.89 -5.41
CA ASP A 207 14.46 -9.66 -4.21
C ASP A 207 13.68 -9.15 -2.99
N THR A 208 13.44 -7.83 -2.90
CA THR A 208 12.60 -7.24 -1.85
C THR A 208 11.14 -7.68 -1.98
N LEU A 209 10.57 -7.61 -3.19
CA LEU A 209 9.19 -8.03 -3.44
C LEU A 209 9.00 -9.52 -3.13
N GLN A 210 9.92 -10.37 -3.60
CA GLN A 210 9.88 -11.80 -3.34
C GLN A 210 9.93 -12.11 -1.84
N ALA A 211 10.88 -11.51 -1.10
CA ALA A 211 11.03 -11.76 0.33
C ALA A 211 9.82 -11.25 1.12
N LEU A 212 9.38 -10.01 0.88
CA LEU A 212 8.31 -9.36 1.63
C LEU A 212 6.95 -10.02 1.40
N ILE A 213 6.59 -10.29 0.14
CA ILE A 213 5.29 -10.90 -0.19
C ILE A 213 5.19 -12.31 0.40
N ARG A 214 6.25 -13.11 0.31
CA ARG A 214 6.24 -14.48 0.85
C ARG A 214 6.28 -14.51 2.37
N LEU A 215 7.00 -13.58 3.00
CA LEU A 215 6.93 -13.40 4.46
C LEU A 215 5.50 -13.09 4.90
N ALA A 216 4.85 -12.11 4.26
CA ALA A 216 3.48 -11.74 4.58
C ALA A 216 2.49 -12.89 4.29
N ALA A 217 2.74 -13.70 3.27
CA ALA A 217 1.94 -14.88 2.94
C ALA A 217 2.11 -16.03 3.95
N ALA A 218 3.27 -16.15 4.60
CA ALA A 218 3.52 -17.17 5.63
C ALA A 218 2.89 -16.83 6.99
N LEU A 219 2.50 -15.57 7.21
CA LEU A 219 1.98 -15.08 8.49
C LEU A 219 0.81 -15.92 9.05
N PRO A 220 -0.20 -16.35 8.26
CA PRO A 220 -1.30 -17.22 8.73
C PRO A 220 -0.86 -18.55 9.38
N SER A 221 0.34 -19.04 9.03
CA SER A 221 0.91 -20.29 9.55
C SER A 221 1.79 -20.12 10.77
N VAL A 222 2.25 -18.90 11.03
CA VAL A 222 3.30 -18.61 12.02
C VAL A 222 2.76 -17.75 13.16
N TRP A 223 1.84 -16.84 12.87
CA TRP A 223 1.35 -15.85 13.84
C TRP A 223 0.62 -16.50 15.00
N SER A 224 1.15 -16.30 16.21
CA SER A 224 0.59 -16.83 17.46
C SER A 224 -0.87 -16.41 17.73
N HIS A 225 -1.26 -15.21 17.34
CA HIS A 225 -2.58 -14.63 17.66
C HIS A 225 -3.51 -14.58 16.45
N THR A 226 -4.02 -15.73 16.00
CA THR A 226 -4.87 -15.86 14.79
C THR A 226 -6.09 -14.95 14.77
N LYS A 227 -6.62 -14.57 15.94
CA LYS A 227 -7.69 -13.56 16.10
C LYS A 227 -7.36 -12.21 15.45
N HIS A 228 -6.09 -11.80 15.46
CA HIS A 228 -5.64 -10.56 14.84
C HIS A 228 -5.79 -10.62 13.32
N LEU A 229 -5.38 -11.74 12.71
CA LEU A 229 -5.47 -11.95 11.27
C LEU A 229 -6.93 -12.10 10.82
N ALA A 230 -7.75 -12.81 11.60
CA ALA A 230 -9.19 -12.94 11.35
C ALA A 230 -9.91 -11.59 11.39
N HIS A 231 -9.58 -10.75 12.37
CA HIS A 231 -10.11 -9.39 12.47
C HIS A 231 -9.78 -8.58 11.21
N HIS A 232 -8.54 -8.65 10.72
CA HIS A 232 -8.15 -7.96 9.49
C HIS A 232 -8.84 -8.51 8.26
N ALA A 233 -8.94 -9.84 8.14
CA ALA A 233 -9.66 -10.48 7.04
C ALA A 233 -11.12 -10.01 6.99
N LEU A 234 -11.83 -10.04 8.13
CA LEU A 234 -13.24 -9.66 8.23
C LEU A 234 -13.45 -8.16 8.05
N SER A 235 -12.58 -7.33 8.61
CA SER A 235 -12.67 -5.87 8.48
C SER A 235 -12.38 -5.43 7.04
N THR A 236 -11.39 -6.05 6.40
CA THR A 236 -11.04 -5.78 5.00
C THR A 236 -12.13 -6.28 4.04
N LEU A 237 -12.69 -7.48 4.29
CA LEU A 237 -13.82 -8.01 3.52
C LEU A 237 -15.05 -7.11 3.68
N ASN A 238 -15.34 -6.64 4.88
CA ASN A 238 -16.43 -5.70 5.11
C ASN A 238 -16.20 -4.35 4.41
N ALA A 239 -14.96 -3.85 4.40
CA ALA A 239 -14.63 -2.63 3.66
C ALA A 239 -14.93 -2.82 2.16
N LEU A 240 -14.44 -3.90 1.56
CA LEU A 240 -14.70 -4.22 0.16
C LEU A 240 -16.20 -4.34 -0.15
N GLU A 241 -16.95 -5.02 0.71
CA GLU A 241 -18.33 -5.40 0.40
C GLU A 241 -19.38 -4.37 0.82
N SER A 242 -19.10 -3.53 1.82
CA SER A 242 -20.12 -2.69 2.47
C SER A 242 -19.78 -1.21 2.53
N THR A 243 -18.65 -0.77 1.97
CA THR A 243 -18.25 0.65 1.95
C THR A 243 -18.11 1.17 0.52
N SER A 244 -17.97 2.49 0.40
CA SER A 244 -17.74 3.12 -0.90
C SER A 244 -16.39 2.68 -1.48
N PRO A 245 -16.30 2.36 -2.79
CA PRO A 245 -15.03 2.15 -3.47
C PRO A 245 -14.10 3.37 -3.49
N LEU A 246 -14.60 4.54 -3.06
CA LEU A 246 -13.83 5.77 -2.90
C LEU A 246 -13.23 5.92 -1.49
N ALA A 247 -13.71 5.14 -0.52
CA ALA A 247 -13.27 5.22 0.88
C ALA A 247 -12.03 4.38 1.19
N HIS A 248 -11.64 3.49 0.28
CA HIS A 248 -10.47 2.64 0.44
C HIS A 248 -9.74 2.46 -0.90
N GLU A 249 -8.47 2.09 -0.84
CA GLU A 249 -7.66 1.79 -2.02
C GLU A 249 -7.81 0.28 -2.36
N PRO A 250 -8.45 -0.10 -3.49
CA PRO A 250 -8.81 -1.50 -3.76
C PRO A 250 -7.65 -2.48 -3.84
N PHE A 251 -6.45 -2.07 -4.28
CA PHE A 251 -5.30 -2.99 -4.35
C PHE A 251 -4.75 -3.32 -2.95
N GLY A 252 -4.66 -2.34 -2.05
CA GLY A 252 -4.29 -2.55 -0.65
C GLY A 252 -5.29 -3.45 0.07
N THR A 253 -6.59 -3.26 -0.21
CA THR A 253 -7.66 -4.17 0.23
C THR A 253 -7.45 -5.59 -0.29
N LEU A 254 -7.13 -5.75 -1.59
CA LEU A 254 -6.83 -7.05 -2.20
C LEU A 254 -5.67 -7.76 -1.49
N VAL A 255 -4.53 -7.08 -1.34
CA VAL A 255 -3.32 -7.66 -0.73
C VAL A 255 -3.62 -8.10 0.71
N SER A 256 -4.23 -7.22 1.52
CA SER A 256 -4.60 -7.54 2.90
C SER A 256 -5.55 -8.74 2.95
N LEU A 257 -6.62 -8.74 2.14
CA LEU A 257 -7.64 -9.78 2.18
C LEU A 257 -7.11 -11.13 1.69
N VAL A 258 -6.35 -11.18 0.59
CA VAL A 258 -5.77 -12.43 0.08
C VAL A 258 -4.78 -13.02 1.08
N LEU A 259 -3.96 -12.19 1.71
CA LEU A 259 -2.95 -12.66 2.67
C LEU A 259 -3.54 -13.08 4.02
N THR A 260 -4.69 -12.51 4.43
CA THR A 260 -5.36 -12.83 5.71
C THR A 260 -6.51 -13.82 5.57
N ALA A 261 -7.04 -14.04 4.37
CA ALA A 261 -8.16 -14.95 4.11
C ALA A 261 -7.98 -16.35 4.73
N PRO A 262 -6.79 -17.00 4.70
CA PRO A 262 -6.64 -18.31 5.32
C PRO A 262 -7.04 -18.34 6.82
N SER A 263 -6.85 -17.23 7.53
CA SER A 263 -7.15 -17.09 8.96
C SER A 263 -8.55 -16.55 9.27
N LEU A 264 -9.46 -16.45 8.29
CA LEU A 264 -10.79 -15.83 8.43
C LEU A 264 -11.60 -16.34 9.64
N PHE A 265 -11.44 -17.62 10.00
CA PHE A 265 -12.19 -18.29 11.06
C PHE A 265 -11.39 -18.45 12.37
N CYS A 266 -10.43 -17.55 12.66
CA CYS A 266 -9.62 -17.53 13.88
C CYS A 266 -8.80 -18.82 14.14
N LYS A 267 -8.46 -19.58 13.09
CA LYS A 267 -7.68 -20.82 13.18
C LYS A 267 -6.29 -20.64 12.57
N ALA A 268 -5.32 -21.40 13.06
CA ALA A 268 -4.04 -21.52 12.39
C ALA A 268 -4.27 -22.09 11.00
N ALA A 269 -3.63 -21.51 10.00
CA ALA A 269 -3.96 -21.78 8.61
C ALA A 269 -2.71 -21.94 7.75
N THR A 270 -2.90 -22.49 6.56
CA THR A 270 -1.82 -22.57 5.56
C THR A 270 -1.42 -21.18 5.06
N PRO A 271 -0.22 -21.04 4.46
CA PRO A 271 0.17 -19.77 3.87
C PRO A 271 -0.82 -19.33 2.79
N ALA A 272 -0.97 -18.02 2.65
CA ALA A 272 -1.78 -17.45 1.58
C ALA A 272 -1.22 -17.83 0.20
N ARG A 273 -2.12 -18.13 -0.75
CA ARG A 273 -1.78 -18.67 -2.06
C ARG A 273 -2.78 -18.25 -3.14
N PRO A 274 -2.40 -18.24 -4.42
CA PRO A 274 -3.31 -17.95 -5.54
C PRO A 274 -4.26 -19.13 -5.80
N ASN A 275 -5.34 -19.24 -5.03
CA ASN A 275 -6.41 -20.21 -5.26
C ASN A 275 -7.65 -19.55 -5.92
N ASN A 276 -8.70 -20.33 -6.17
CA ASN A 276 -9.94 -19.81 -6.78
C ASN A 276 -10.64 -18.76 -5.89
N LEU A 277 -10.46 -18.80 -4.57
CA LEU A 277 -10.97 -17.77 -3.66
C LEU A 277 -10.21 -16.45 -3.88
N ALA A 278 -8.87 -16.48 -3.94
CA ALA A 278 -8.05 -15.31 -4.24
C ALA A 278 -8.39 -14.72 -5.62
N LYS A 279 -8.70 -15.57 -6.61
CA LYS A 279 -9.18 -15.14 -7.93
C LYS A 279 -10.52 -14.40 -7.84
N GLN A 280 -11.49 -14.91 -7.07
CA GLN A 280 -12.77 -14.22 -6.87
C GLN A 280 -12.61 -12.91 -6.11
N ILE A 281 -11.78 -12.87 -5.07
CA ILE A 281 -11.43 -11.63 -4.36
C ILE A 281 -10.81 -10.60 -5.32
N THR A 282 -9.90 -11.04 -6.20
CA THR A 282 -9.29 -10.17 -7.23
C THR A 282 -10.35 -9.60 -8.16
N LEU A 283 -11.28 -10.43 -8.64
CA LEU A 283 -12.36 -9.98 -9.51
C LEU A 283 -13.26 -8.94 -8.82
N GLN A 284 -13.59 -9.13 -7.54
CA GLN A 284 -14.39 -8.15 -6.80
C GLN A 284 -13.64 -6.84 -6.54
N CYS A 285 -12.35 -6.90 -6.18
CA CYS A 285 -11.53 -5.69 -6.06
C CYS A 285 -11.38 -4.97 -7.41
N PHE A 286 -11.27 -5.72 -8.51
CA PHE A 286 -11.24 -5.14 -9.85
C PHE A 286 -12.57 -4.46 -10.20
N ARG A 287 -13.72 -5.08 -9.87
CA ARG A 287 -15.05 -4.48 -10.03
C ARG A 287 -15.23 -3.24 -9.16
N ALA A 288 -14.72 -3.21 -7.93
CA ALA A 288 -14.71 -2.00 -7.11
C ALA A 288 -13.87 -0.88 -7.76
N THR A 289 -12.71 -1.22 -8.34
CA THR A 289 -11.88 -0.28 -9.11
C THR A 289 -12.59 0.24 -10.36
N LEU A 290 -13.32 -0.63 -11.08
CA LEU A 290 -14.15 -0.25 -12.23
C LEU A 290 -15.31 0.65 -11.81
N ALA A 291 -15.99 0.36 -10.70
CA ALA A 291 -17.08 1.18 -10.16
C ALA A 291 -16.56 2.58 -9.80
N ARG A 292 -15.39 2.67 -9.14
CA ARG A 292 -14.67 3.92 -8.91
C ARG A 292 -14.42 4.66 -10.23
N ALA A 293 -13.78 4.01 -11.21
CA ALA A 293 -13.46 4.63 -12.49
C ALA A 293 -14.71 5.13 -13.23
N LEU A 294 -15.77 4.33 -13.30
CA LEU A 294 -17.05 4.70 -13.92
C LEU A 294 -17.69 5.91 -13.22
N LEU A 295 -17.54 6.03 -11.90
CA LEU A 295 -18.09 7.14 -11.13
C LEU A 295 -17.28 8.43 -11.31
N VAL A 296 -15.94 8.37 -11.27
CA VAL A 296 -15.11 9.58 -11.10
C VAL A 296 -14.42 10.09 -12.37
N THR A 297 -14.26 9.27 -13.41
CA THR A 297 -13.44 9.64 -14.60
C THR A 297 -14.05 10.77 -15.42
N ASP A 298 -13.25 11.76 -15.84
CA ASP A 298 -13.71 12.78 -16.78
C ASP A 298 -13.72 12.23 -18.22
N VAL A 299 -14.90 12.26 -18.81
CA VAL A 299 -15.19 11.75 -20.15
C VAL A 299 -15.76 12.82 -21.08
N SER A 300 -15.81 14.08 -20.66
CA SER A 300 -16.32 15.20 -21.45
C SER A 300 -15.65 15.33 -22.84
N THR A 301 -14.39 14.90 -22.95
CA THR A 301 -13.62 14.94 -24.19
C THR A 301 -13.86 13.74 -25.12
N CYS A 302 -14.59 12.72 -24.69
CA CYS A 302 -14.76 11.46 -25.43
C CYS A 302 -15.87 11.56 -26.50
N LYS A 303 -15.68 12.39 -27.53
CA LYS A 303 -16.71 12.73 -28.53
C LYS A 303 -16.29 12.42 -29.96
N SER A 304 -15.28 11.56 -30.17
CA SER A 304 -14.89 11.24 -31.55
C SER A 304 -16.00 10.52 -32.31
N VAL A 305 -16.07 10.82 -33.61
CA VAL A 305 -16.94 10.11 -34.54
C VAL A 305 -16.14 8.92 -35.11
N PRO A 306 -16.70 7.70 -35.11
CA PRO A 306 -16.06 6.56 -35.75
C PRO A 306 -15.75 6.87 -37.22
N MET A 307 -14.52 6.63 -37.68
CA MET A 307 -14.19 6.74 -39.11
C MET A 307 -14.90 5.60 -39.88
N GLU A 308 -15.54 5.93 -41.01
CA GLU A 308 -16.16 4.92 -41.88
C GLU A 308 -15.10 3.91 -42.36
N GLY A 309 -15.27 2.62 -41.99
CA GLY A 309 -14.46 1.51 -42.52
C GLY A 309 -13.56 0.77 -41.52
N GLN A 310 -13.52 1.13 -40.24
CA GLN A 310 -12.88 0.29 -39.21
C GLN A 310 -13.81 -0.85 -38.75
N GLU A 311 -13.29 -2.08 -38.68
CA GLU A 311 -13.98 -3.30 -38.27
C GLU A 311 -14.33 -3.34 -36.74
N ASP A 312 -14.82 -2.25 -36.16
CA ASP A 312 -15.17 -2.14 -34.74
C ASP A 312 -16.58 -2.67 -34.39
N PHE A 313 -17.30 -3.26 -35.35
CA PHE A 313 -18.68 -3.72 -35.17
C PHE A 313 -18.89 -4.71 -34.00
N LYS A 314 -17.85 -5.48 -33.62
CA LYS A 314 -17.91 -6.36 -32.42
C LYS A 314 -17.73 -5.58 -31.11
N SER A 315 -16.91 -4.53 -31.09
CA SER A 315 -16.61 -3.74 -29.90
C SER A 315 -17.81 -2.89 -29.48
N ILE A 316 -18.59 -2.39 -30.45
CA ILE A 316 -19.78 -1.58 -30.17
C ILE A 316 -20.82 -2.43 -29.42
N SER A 317 -21.07 -3.66 -29.85
CA SER A 317 -22.06 -4.54 -29.20
C SER A 317 -21.75 -4.86 -27.72
N ASP A 318 -20.47 -4.89 -27.32
CA ASP A 318 -20.08 -5.14 -25.92
C ASP A 318 -20.37 -3.94 -25.02
N LEU A 319 -20.43 -2.72 -25.60
CA LEU A 319 -20.51 -1.45 -24.89
C LEU A 319 -21.90 -0.79 -24.96
N ASP A 320 -22.89 -1.44 -25.58
CA ASP A 320 -24.25 -0.90 -25.78
C ASP A 320 -24.87 -0.33 -24.49
N SER A 321 -24.57 -0.96 -23.35
CA SER A 321 -25.13 -0.61 -22.05
C SER A 321 -24.15 0.16 -21.15
N LEU A 322 -22.96 0.51 -21.64
CA LEU A 322 -21.94 1.28 -20.89
C LEU A 322 -22.44 2.68 -20.52
N LEU A 323 -22.80 3.51 -21.51
CA LEU A 323 -23.22 4.89 -21.25
C LEU A 323 -24.53 4.96 -20.42
N PRO A 324 -25.58 4.17 -20.72
CA PRO A 324 -26.78 4.15 -19.88
C PRO A 324 -26.48 3.81 -18.42
N PHE A 325 -25.68 2.77 -18.17
CA PHE A 325 -25.33 2.36 -16.83
C PHE A 325 -24.44 3.38 -16.11
N MET A 326 -23.47 3.98 -16.82
CA MET A 326 -22.63 5.04 -16.27
C MET A 326 -23.45 6.30 -15.91
N LYS A 327 -24.47 6.64 -16.72
CA LYS A 327 -25.41 7.72 -16.43
C LYS A 327 -26.23 7.42 -15.17
N GLU A 328 -26.65 6.17 -14.98
CA GLU A 328 -27.34 5.70 -13.77
C GLU A 328 -26.45 5.85 -12.51
N LEU A 329 -25.21 5.33 -12.56
CA LEU A 329 -24.24 5.46 -11.46
C LEU A 329 -23.98 6.93 -11.09
N ARG A 330 -23.96 7.83 -12.08
CA ARG A 330 -23.74 9.27 -11.89
C ARG A 330 -25.00 10.06 -11.55
N LYS A 331 -26.10 9.40 -11.16
CA LYS A 331 -27.38 10.04 -10.84
C LYS A 331 -27.88 10.97 -11.95
N GLY A 332 -27.72 10.54 -13.21
CA GLY A 332 -28.15 11.26 -14.40
C GLY A 332 -27.13 12.23 -14.99
N LYS A 333 -25.99 12.50 -14.31
CA LYS A 333 -24.97 13.45 -14.76
C LYS A 333 -24.01 12.81 -15.78
N LEU A 334 -24.44 12.75 -17.04
CA LEU A 334 -23.61 12.32 -18.18
C LEU A 334 -24.10 13.01 -19.47
N GLU A 335 -23.16 13.41 -20.32
CA GLU A 335 -23.45 13.97 -21.64
C GLU A 335 -23.98 12.90 -22.60
N ASP A 336 -24.84 13.28 -23.55
CA ASP A 336 -25.54 12.34 -24.43
C ASP A 336 -24.79 12.04 -25.74
N ASP A 337 -23.75 12.81 -26.09
CA ASP A 337 -22.98 12.74 -27.34
C ASP A 337 -21.61 12.03 -27.20
N LEU A 338 -21.47 11.17 -26.19
CA LEU A 338 -20.22 10.47 -25.90
C LEU A 338 -20.00 9.24 -26.79
N ASN A 339 -18.74 8.98 -27.15
CA ASN A 339 -18.29 7.76 -27.82
C ASN A 339 -18.03 6.65 -26.78
N PRO A 340 -18.79 5.54 -26.77
CA PRO A 340 -18.62 4.45 -25.79
C PRO A 340 -17.22 3.82 -25.81
N ALA A 341 -16.58 3.71 -26.98
CA ALA A 341 -15.28 3.08 -27.10
C ALA A 341 -14.19 3.93 -26.44
N GLU A 342 -14.17 5.25 -26.68
CA GLU A 342 -13.22 6.16 -26.02
C GLU A 342 -13.43 6.22 -24.50
N VAL A 343 -14.70 6.25 -24.07
CA VAL A 343 -15.05 6.17 -22.65
C VAL A 343 -14.45 4.90 -22.06
N TRP A 344 -14.67 3.75 -22.68
CA TRP A 344 -14.14 2.48 -22.18
C TRP A 344 -12.61 2.46 -22.14
N GLN A 345 -11.92 3.04 -23.12
CA GLN A 345 -10.46 3.16 -23.09
C GLN A 345 -9.97 4.03 -21.92
N LYS A 346 -10.62 5.16 -21.63
CA LYS A 346 -10.29 5.97 -20.44
C LYS A 346 -10.52 5.21 -19.14
N ILE A 347 -11.60 4.43 -19.05
CA ILE A 347 -11.90 3.59 -17.88
C ILE A 347 -10.82 2.50 -17.70
N LYS A 348 -10.40 1.83 -18.79
CA LYS A 348 -9.28 0.87 -18.75
C LYS A 348 -8.00 1.53 -18.23
N GLY A 349 -7.70 2.75 -18.67
CA GLY A 349 -6.56 3.53 -18.19
C GLY A 349 -6.57 3.77 -16.68
N GLN A 350 -7.74 4.12 -16.10
CA GLN A 350 -7.90 4.31 -14.66
C GLN A 350 -7.78 3.03 -13.82
N CYS A 351 -7.86 1.86 -14.46
CA CYS A 351 -7.67 0.56 -13.81
C CYS A 351 -6.27 -0.04 -14.06
N HIS A 352 -5.43 0.60 -14.87
CA HIS A 352 -4.18 0.01 -15.35
C HIS A 352 -3.18 -0.25 -14.23
N THR A 353 -2.96 0.72 -13.34
CA THR A 353 -2.10 0.56 -12.16
C THR A 353 -2.56 -0.61 -11.28
N PHE A 354 -3.86 -0.73 -11.00
CA PHE A 354 -4.41 -1.83 -10.20
C PHE A 354 -4.04 -3.19 -10.82
N LEU A 355 -4.26 -3.36 -12.12
CA LEU A 355 -3.95 -4.62 -12.82
C LEU A 355 -2.46 -4.93 -12.81
N ARG A 356 -1.60 -3.92 -13.09
CA ARG A 356 -0.14 -4.08 -13.03
C ARG A 356 0.35 -4.52 -11.65
N CYS A 357 -0.16 -3.87 -10.59
CA CYS A 357 0.15 -4.23 -9.22
C CYS A 357 -0.33 -5.64 -8.86
N CYS A 358 -1.50 -6.07 -9.34
CA CYS A 358 -1.98 -7.45 -9.19
C CYS A 358 -1.04 -8.45 -9.84
N CYS A 359 -0.56 -8.18 -11.06
CA CYS A 359 0.38 -9.05 -11.75
C CYS A 359 1.70 -9.17 -10.97
N LEU A 360 2.26 -8.07 -10.45
CA LEU A 360 3.43 -8.10 -9.57
C LEU A 360 3.18 -8.92 -8.32
N PHE A 361 2.07 -8.66 -7.62
CA PHE A 361 1.69 -9.37 -6.41
C PHE A 361 1.63 -10.89 -6.64
N TYR A 362 0.86 -11.33 -7.63
CA TYR A 362 0.71 -12.75 -7.92
C TYR A 362 1.96 -13.38 -8.53
N HIS A 363 2.77 -12.65 -9.29
CA HIS A 363 4.04 -13.16 -9.82
C HIS A 363 5.03 -13.49 -8.71
N PHE A 364 5.10 -12.70 -7.63
CA PHE A 364 6.02 -12.95 -6.51
C PHE A 364 5.42 -13.81 -5.39
N LEU A 365 4.10 -13.79 -5.24
CA LEU A 365 3.37 -14.71 -4.36
C LEU A 365 3.43 -16.15 -4.89
N SER A 366 3.32 -16.30 -6.20
CA SER A 366 3.49 -17.58 -6.89
C SER A 366 4.88 -17.68 -7.51
N ASP A 367 5.19 -18.80 -8.16
CA ASP A 367 6.32 -18.91 -9.10
C ASP A 367 5.79 -19.10 -10.53
N ILE A 368 4.58 -18.58 -10.82
CA ILE A 368 3.99 -18.66 -12.16
C ILE A 368 4.83 -17.79 -13.10
N SER A 369 5.29 -18.42 -14.18
CA SER A 369 6.11 -17.75 -15.19
C SER A 369 5.34 -16.63 -15.88
N ALA A 370 6.00 -15.48 -16.04
CA ALA A 370 5.44 -14.36 -16.76
C ALA A 370 5.25 -14.71 -18.25
N PRO A 371 4.12 -14.33 -18.87
CA PRO A 371 3.95 -14.42 -20.31
C PRO A 371 4.91 -13.44 -21.01
N THR A 372 5.32 -13.76 -22.23
CA THR A 372 6.31 -12.99 -23.01
C THR A 372 5.91 -11.53 -23.25
N GLU A 373 4.62 -11.27 -23.30
CA GLU A 373 4.05 -9.93 -23.45
C GLU A 373 4.40 -9.06 -22.24
N LEU A 374 4.33 -9.59 -21.02
CA LEU A 374 4.61 -8.81 -19.81
C LEU A 374 6.11 -8.61 -19.56
N THR A 375 6.99 -9.25 -20.34
CA THR A 375 8.44 -9.10 -20.23
C THR A 375 9.02 -8.06 -21.20
N VAL A 376 8.19 -7.46 -22.05
CA VAL A 376 8.60 -6.40 -22.99
C VAL A 376 7.92 -5.06 -22.66
N VAL A 377 8.57 -3.96 -23.05
CA VAL A 377 8.04 -2.59 -22.85
C VAL A 377 6.72 -2.45 -23.62
N ASN A 378 5.72 -1.82 -23.00
CA ASN A 378 4.36 -1.64 -23.53
C ASN A 378 3.56 -2.93 -23.80
N GLY A 379 4.05 -4.10 -23.36
CA GLY A 379 3.31 -5.36 -23.51
C GLY A 379 2.27 -5.62 -22.40
N ASP A 380 2.18 -4.72 -21.42
CA ASP A 380 1.20 -4.67 -20.33
C ASP A 380 -0.14 -4.05 -20.76
N THR A 381 -0.66 -4.50 -21.91
CA THR A 381 -2.00 -4.19 -22.38
C THR A 381 -3.09 -4.69 -21.40
N PHE A 382 -4.28 -4.13 -21.47
CA PHE A 382 -5.41 -4.56 -20.65
C PHE A 382 -5.68 -6.07 -20.78
N GLU A 383 -5.65 -6.58 -22.01
CA GLU A 383 -5.91 -7.98 -22.33
C GLU A 383 -4.81 -8.91 -21.81
N SER A 384 -3.53 -8.54 -21.91
CA SER A 384 -2.42 -9.35 -21.39
C SER A 384 -2.41 -9.39 -19.86
N LEU A 385 -2.69 -8.26 -19.20
CA LEU A 385 -2.81 -8.19 -17.74
C LEU A 385 -3.98 -9.03 -17.23
N CYS A 386 -5.19 -8.84 -17.79
CA CYS A 386 -6.36 -9.65 -17.42
C CYS A 386 -6.15 -11.13 -17.75
N GLY A 387 -5.51 -11.45 -18.87
CA GLY A 387 -5.17 -12.82 -19.27
C GLY A 387 -4.28 -13.52 -18.24
N TYR A 388 -3.21 -12.86 -17.79
CA TYR A 388 -2.31 -13.38 -16.76
C TYR A 388 -3.01 -13.60 -15.41
N LEU A 389 -3.92 -12.70 -15.03
CA LEU A 389 -4.72 -12.82 -13.80
C LEU A 389 -5.93 -13.77 -13.94
N GLY A 390 -6.20 -14.27 -15.15
CA GLY A 390 -7.37 -15.09 -15.45
C GLY A 390 -8.70 -14.33 -15.31
N LEU A 391 -8.71 -13.01 -15.47
CA LEU A 391 -9.88 -12.13 -15.36
C LEU A 391 -10.58 -11.94 -16.73
N PRO A 392 -11.88 -11.63 -16.76
CA PRO A 392 -12.57 -11.25 -18.00
C PRO A 392 -12.03 -9.93 -18.58
N THR A 393 -12.14 -9.76 -19.90
CA THR A 393 -11.63 -8.57 -20.61
C THR A 393 -12.74 -7.68 -21.20
N THR A 394 -13.98 -8.14 -21.21
CA THR A 394 -15.10 -7.45 -21.86
C THR A 394 -16.00 -6.76 -20.85
N PHE A 395 -16.59 -5.63 -21.22
CA PHE A 395 -17.53 -4.90 -20.36
C PHE A 395 -18.70 -5.78 -19.96
N LYS A 396 -19.22 -6.61 -20.88
CA LYS A 396 -20.34 -7.49 -20.57
C LYS A 396 -20.08 -8.45 -19.42
N LYS A 397 -18.88 -9.05 -19.37
CA LYS A 397 -18.50 -10.02 -18.33
C LYS A 397 -18.05 -9.34 -17.05
N LEU A 398 -17.46 -8.15 -17.16
CA LEU A 398 -16.95 -7.41 -16.02
C LEU A 398 -18.04 -6.64 -15.27
N VAL A 399 -19.04 -6.13 -15.99
CA VAL A 399 -20.01 -5.13 -15.47
C VAL A 399 -21.46 -5.45 -15.83
N ASP A 400 -21.78 -5.81 -17.09
CA ASP A 400 -23.17 -6.01 -17.58
C ASP A 400 -23.83 -7.33 -17.11
N VAL A 401 -23.48 -7.80 -15.92
CA VAL A 401 -24.11 -8.94 -15.24
C VAL A 401 -25.05 -8.38 -14.17
N PRO A 402 -26.31 -8.83 -14.07
CA PRO A 402 -27.30 -8.23 -13.15
C PRO A 402 -26.82 -8.13 -11.70
N ALA A 403 -26.24 -9.20 -11.15
CA ALA A 403 -25.70 -9.20 -9.79
C ALA A 403 -24.55 -8.19 -9.61
N THR A 404 -23.68 -8.07 -10.61
CA THR A 404 -22.57 -7.10 -10.60
C THR A 404 -23.07 -5.67 -10.68
N ARG A 405 -24.04 -5.39 -11.56
CA ARG A 405 -24.67 -4.05 -11.65
C ARG A 405 -25.30 -3.65 -10.32
N GLN A 406 -26.07 -4.56 -9.73
CA GLN A 406 -26.67 -4.35 -8.42
C GLN A 406 -25.59 -4.02 -7.39
N LYS A 407 -24.50 -4.80 -7.34
CA LYS A 407 -23.41 -4.56 -6.41
C LYS A 407 -22.73 -3.20 -6.61
N MET A 408 -22.47 -2.81 -7.86
CA MET A 408 -21.91 -1.49 -8.17
C MET A 408 -22.86 -0.35 -7.76
N MET A 409 -24.16 -0.53 -7.93
CA MET A 409 -25.16 0.43 -7.48
C MET A 409 -25.21 0.54 -5.96
N GLU A 410 -25.07 -0.56 -5.22
CA GLU A 410 -24.97 -0.56 -3.74
C GLU A 410 -23.73 0.23 -3.27
N TRP A 411 -22.57 -0.05 -3.86
CA TRP A 411 -21.32 0.67 -3.61
C TRP A 411 -21.41 2.17 -3.89
N VAL A 412 -21.99 2.55 -5.03
CA VAL A 412 -22.19 3.96 -5.36
C VAL A 412 -23.25 4.60 -4.46
N GLY A 413 -24.26 3.83 -4.04
CA GLY A 413 -25.30 4.27 -3.12
C GLY A 413 -24.77 4.76 -1.77
N VAL A 414 -23.69 4.15 -1.27
CA VAL A 414 -23.01 4.56 -0.03
C VAL A 414 -21.92 5.62 -0.22
N SER A 415 -21.72 6.14 -1.43
CA SER A 415 -20.70 7.15 -1.76
C SER A 415 -21.20 8.58 -1.56
N ALA A 416 -21.84 8.87 -0.42
CA ALA A 416 -22.49 10.17 -0.16
C ALA A 416 -21.52 11.36 -0.21
N GLU A 417 -20.33 11.21 0.40
CA GLU A 417 -19.27 12.23 0.46
C GLU A 417 -18.85 12.72 -0.94
N TRP A 418 -18.80 11.82 -1.92
CA TRP A 418 -18.53 12.17 -3.31
C TRP A 418 -19.62 13.05 -3.91
N PHE A 419 -20.89 12.67 -3.74
CA PHE A 419 -22.01 13.44 -4.29
C PHE A 419 -22.21 14.78 -3.57
N ASN A 420 -21.77 14.90 -2.33
CA ASN A 420 -21.75 16.14 -1.56
C ASN A 420 -20.57 17.05 -1.91
N GLY A 421 -19.59 16.58 -2.69
CA GLY A 421 -18.39 17.33 -3.05
C GLY A 421 -17.36 17.44 -1.91
N GLU A 422 -17.41 16.53 -0.95
CA GLU A 422 -16.49 16.49 0.21
C GLU A 422 -15.14 15.84 -0.16
N ILE A 423 -15.13 14.97 -1.18
CA ILE A 423 -13.92 14.30 -1.67
C ILE A 423 -13.40 15.02 -2.92
N PRO A 424 -12.15 15.54 -2.92
CA PRO A 424 -11.56 16.14 -4.10
C PRO A 424 -11.31 15.10 -5.21
N GLU A 425 -11.63 15.46 -6.44
CA GLU A 425 -11.51 14.59 -7.62
C GLU A 425 -10.10 14.01 -7.83
N HIS A 426 -9.06 14.81 -7.58
CA HIS A 426 -7.66 14.39 -7.75
C HIS A 426 -7.18 13.37 -6.70
N VAL A 427 -7.93 13.17 -5.61
CA VAL A 427 -7.61 12.18 -4.56
C VAL A 427 -8.06 10.78 -4.97
N VAL A 428 -9.14 10.69 -5.76
CA VAL A 428 -9.78 9.41 -6.12
C VAL A 428 -9.43 8.92 -7.52
N ARG A 429 -8.92 9.80 -8.38
CA ARG A 429 -8.47 9.44 -9.73
C ARG A 429 -7.05 8.89 -9.71
N GLU A 430 -6.83 7.89 -10.54
CA GLU A 430 -5.49 7.41 -10.83
C GLU A 430 -4.75 8.48 -11.66
N PRO A 431 -3.53 8.90 -11.27
CA PRO A 431 -2.75 9.83 -12.06
C PRO A 431 -2.37 9.20 -13.41
N SER A 432 -2.40 10.00 -14.48
CA SER A 432 -2.05 9.54 -15.84
C SER A 432 -0.55 9.28 -16.02
N GLU A 433 0.28 9.88 -15.16
CA GLU A 433 1.73 9.77 -15.18
C GLU A 433 2.23 9.43 -13.78
N PRO A 434 3.33 8.66 -13.66
CA PRO A 434 3.92 8.36 -12.37
C PRO A 434 4.37 9.65 -11.65
N PRO A 435 4.36 9.68 -10.31
CA PRO A 435 4.78 10.85 -9.55
C PRO A 435 6.24 11.20 -9.87
N ARG A 436 6.48 12.47 -10.19
CA ARG A 436 7.81 13.02 -10.48
C ARG A 436 8.06 14.29 -9.66
N LEU A 437 9.32 14.53 -9.36
CA LEU A 437 9.75 15.82 -8.82
C LEU A 437 9.73 16.86 -9.93
N ILE A 438 9.69 18.13 -9.54
CA ILE A 438 9.84 19.23 -10.49
C ILE A 438 11.18 19.11 -11.22
N PRO A 439 11.24 19.47 -12.52
CA PRO A 439 12.51 19.66 -13.18
C PRO A 439 13.23 20.85 -12.53
N LEU A 440 14.53 20.69 -12.31
CA LEU A 440 15.40 21.76 -11.85
C LEU A 440 16.24 22.28 -13.02
N PRO A 441 16.65 23.56 -13.02
CA PRO A 441 17.58 24.09 -14.03
C PRO A 441 18.91 23.30 -14.03
N ASP A 442 19.52 23.15 -15.20
CA ASP A 442 20.83 22.49 -15.29
C ASP A 442 21.96 23.34 -14.68
N ASP A 443 21.84 24.68 -14.79
CA ASP A 443 22.76 25.64 -14.17
C ASP A 443 22.24 26.09 -12.81
N PHE A 444 23.02 25.83 -11.76
CA PHE A 444 22.72 26.25 -10.40
C PHE A 444 22.56 27.78 -10.26
N SER A 445 23.23 28.56 -11.10
CA SER A 445 23.14 30.03 -11.12
C SER A 445 21.74 30.50 -11.47
N GLU A 446 21.02 29.80 -12.35
CA GLU A 446 19.63 30.10 -12.67
C GLU A 446 18.72 29.87 -11.47
N LEU A 447 18.94 28.78 -10.74
CA LEU A 447 18.20 28.48 -9.52
C LEU A 447 18.47 29.53 -8.42
N MET A 448 19.71 30.00 -8.30
CA MET A 448 20.07 31.09 -7.39
C MET A 448 19.36 32.41 -7.76
N ASN A 449 19.24 32.72 -9.04
CA ASN A 449 18.50 33.90 -9.52
C ASN A 449 17.02 33.80 -9.17
N ILE A 450 16.36 32.67 -9.45
CA ILE A 450 14.94 32.41 -9.09
C ILE A 450 14.72 32.64 -7.58
N VAL A 451 15.65 32.15 -6.78
CA VAL A 451 15.56 32.25 -5.32
C VAL A 451 15.91 33.65 -4.79
N SER A 452 16.73 34.42 -5.51
CA SER A 452 17.05 35.81 -5.14
C SER A 452 15.84 36.74 -5.24
N GLU A 453 14.88 36.42 -6.11
CA GLU A 453 13.62 37.16 -6.27
C GLU A 453 12.60 36.85 -5.14
N PHE A 454 12.82 35.78 -4.38
CA PHE A 454 11.90 35.39 -3.31
C PHE A 454 11.94 36.38 -2.13
N SER A 455 10.80 37.04 -1.90
CA SER A 455 10.56 37.88 -0.74
C SER A 455 9.64 37.17 0.26
N CYS A 456 10.02 37.18 1.55
CA CYS A 456 9.20 36.56 2.60
C CYS A 456 7.89 37.34 2.80
N PRO A 457 6.71 36.69 2.73
CA PRO A 457 5.42 37.40 2.82
C PRO A 457 5.14 37.98 4.22
N ASN A 458 5.84 37.49 5.26
CA ASN A 458 5.63 37.88 6.65
C ASN A 458 6.84 38.63 7.26
N SER A 459 7.78 39.12 6.45
CA SER A 459 8.93 39.90 6.90
C SER A 459 9.03 41.20 6.13
N GLU A 460 8.97 42.33 6.83
CA GLU A 460 9.25 43.66 6.26
C GLU A 460 10.74 43.85 5.95
N ARG A 461 11.62 43.03 6.55
CA ARG A 461 13.06 43.00 6.24
C ARG A 461 13.29 42.09 5.04
N GLU A 462 13.97 42.62 4.02
CA GLU A 462 14.30 42.00 2.72
C GLU A 462 14.98 40.62 2.78
N ASP A 463 15.48 40.17 3.93
CA ASP A 463 16.22 38.91 3.99
C ASP A 463 15.36 37.74 4.48
N SER A 464 14.72 37.03 3.54
CA SER A 464 14.52 35.59 3.76
C SER A 464 15.90 34.96 3.93
N LYS A 465 16.25 34.59 5.16
CA LYS A 465 17.59 34.06 5.46
C LYS A 465 17.86 32.72 4.76
N LYS A 466 16.80 31.92 4.51
CA LYS A 466 16.90 30.53 4.02
C LYS A 466 15.72 30.16 3.13
N PRO A 467 15.67 30.68 1.89
CA PRO A 467 14.68 30.26 0.89
C PRO A 467 14.87 28.79 0.52
N THR A 468 13.78 28.03 0.54
CA THR A 468 13.76 26.59 0.37
C THR A 468 12.66 26.19 -0.60
N MET A 469 13.01 25.47 -1.66
CA MET A 469 12.08 25.04 -2.69
C MET A 469 11.53 23.65 -2.37
N CYS A 470 10.22 23.46 -2.47
CA CYS A 470 9.59 22.14 -2.44
C CYS A 470 9.81 21.44 -3.78
N LEU A 471 10.49 20.29 -3.80
CA LEU A 471 10.73 19.55 -5.05
C LEU A 471 9.51 18.81 -5.58
N VAL A 472 8.41 18.76 -4.81
CA VAL A 472 7.13 18.18 -5.25
C VAL A 472 6.33 19.18 -6.08
N CYS A 473 6.25 20.44 -5.64
CA CYS A 473 5.35 21.44 -6.26
C CYS A 473 6.05 22.72 -6.75
N GLY A 474 7.34 22.92 -6.48
CA GLY A 474 8.11 24.11 -6.87
C GLY A 474 7.94 25.32 -5.96
N GLN A 475 7.06 25.27 -4.96
CA GLN A 475 6.84 26.42 -4.06
C GLN A 475 8.09 26.73 -3.23
N ILE A 476 8.48 28.01 -3.20
CA ILE A 476 9.58 28.52 -2.37
C ILE A 476 9.02 29.02 -1.04
N LEU A 477 9.66 28.59 0.05
CA LEU A 477 9.20 28.78 1.42
C LEU A 477 10.38 29.21 2.32
N CYS A 478 10.06 29.89 3.43
CA CYS A 478 11.04 30.19 4.47
C CYS A 478 11.31 28.94 5.31
N SER A 479 12.59 28.57 5.50
CA SER A 479 12.99 27.48 6.40
C SER A 479 13.89 27.96 7.53
N GLN A 480 13.93 27.19 8.63
CA GLN A 480 14.77 27.46 9.82
C GLN A 480 14.70 28.92 10.31
N SER A 481 13.51 29.50 10.23
CA SER A 481 13.20 30.88 10.59
C SER A 481 11.94 30.94 11.45
N TYR A 482 11.84 31.95 12.31
CA TYR A 482 10.62 32.21 13.08
C TYR A 482 9.52 32.92 12.26
N CYS A 483 9.88 33.47 11.10
CA CYS A 483 8.89 34.00 10.15
C CYS A 483 8.09 32.86 9.51
N CYS A 484 6.83 33.14 9.19
CA CYS A 484 5.90 32.18 8.57
C CYS A 484 5.65 30.89 9.38
N GLN A 485 5.78 30.94 10.71
CA GLN A 485 5.36 29.82 11.56
C GLN A 485 3.84 29.73 11.63
N THR A 486 3.33 28.50 11.57
CA THR A 486 1.89 28.20 11.57
C THR A 486 1.61 27.12 12.61
N ASP A 487 0.41 27.13 13.18
CA ASP A 487 -0.06 26.07 14.06
C ASP A 487 -0.63 24.93 13.22
N VAL A 488 -0.11 23.71 13.43
CA VAL A 488 -0.60 22.49 12.79
C VAL A 488 -1.05 21.49 13.86
N PRO A 489 -1.99 20.58 13.56
CA PRO A 489 -2.36 19.51 14.48
C PRO A 489 -1.14 18.63 14.81
N LYS A 490 -0.92 18.30 16.09
CA LYS A 490 0.17 17.37 16.49
C LYS A 490 -0.06 15.96 15.96
N THR A 491 -1.32 15.52 15.96
CA THR A 491 -1.72 14.19 15.50
C THR A 491 -2.91 14.36 14.55
N PRO A 492 -2.82 13.88 13.30
CA PRO A 492 -3.96 13.85 12.40
C PRO A 492 -5.11 13.07 13.05
N GLY A 493 -6.30 13.68 13.19
CA GLY A 493 -7.51 12.98 13.67
C GLY A 493 -7.78 13.02 15.19
N ARG A 494 -6.90 13.55 16.04
CA ARG A 494 -7.21 13.87 17.45
C ARG A 494 -7.41 15.38 17.61
N SER A 495 -8.62 15.80 18.00
CA SER A 495 -8.95 17.20 18.22
C SER A 495 -8.35 17.72 19.53
N GLY A 496 -7.70 18.89 19.47
CA GLY A 496 -7.37 19.69 20.65
C GLY A 496 -5.91 20.13 20.79
N GLU A 497 -4.94 19.37 20.25
CA GLU A 497 -3.52 19.72 20.38
C GLU A 497 -2.89 20.21 19.07
N THR A 498 -2.45 21.46 19.08
CA THR A 498 -1.69 22.08 18.00
C THR A 498 -0.22 22.24 18.39
N GLN A 499 0.65 22.27 17.39
CA GLN A 499 2.07 22.56 17.52
C GLN A 499 2.45 23.67 16.54
N ARG A 500 3.27 24.61 17.03
CA ARG A 500 3.88 25.64 16.19
C ARG A 500 4.99 25.03 15.35
N VAL A 501 4.87 25.11 14.03
CA VAL A 501 5.87 24.60 13.09
C VAL A 501 6.28 25.67 12.07
N GLY A 502 7.46 25.53 11.46
CA GLY A 502 7.91 26.42 10.37
C GLY A 502 7.17 26.15 9.06
N ALA A 503 7.21 27.11 8.13
CA ALA A 503 6.46 27.05 6.86
C ALA A 503 6.73 25.79 6.04
N VAL A 504 7.98 25.32 5.98
CA VAL A 504 8.33 24.09 5.25
C VAL A 504 7.64 22.85 5.84
N LEU A 505 7.60 22.72 7.17
CA LEU A 505 6.95 21.58 7.82
C LEU A 505 5.42 21.67 7.70
N ALA A 506 4.85 22.88 7.80
CA ALA A 506 3.43 23.09 7.54
C ALA A 506 3.06 22.70 6.09
N HIS A 507 3.85 23.13 5.11
CA HIS A 507 3.65 22.78 3.71
C HIS A 507 3.84 21.28 3.44
N CYS A 508 4.79 20.62 4.13
CA CYS A 508 5.01 19.18 4.04
C CYS A 508 3.72 18.38 4.36
N ILE A 509 2.94 18.84 5.36
CA ILE A 509 1.67 18.22 5.76
C ILE A 509 0.62 18.33 4.63
N SER A 510 0.50 19.51 4.01
CA SER A 510 -0.51 19.73 2.96
C SER A 510 -0.12 19.25 1.57
N CYS A 511 1.18 19.33 1.21
CA CYS A 511 1.66 19.05 -0.15
C CYS A 511 2.08 17.59 -0.35
N GLY A 512 2.68 16.95 0.66
CA GLY A 512 3.19 15.59 0.54
C GLY A 512 2.65 14.64 1.61
N GLY A 513 1.51 14.98 2.23
CA GLY A 513 0.87 14.12 3.24
C GLY A 513 1.72 13.88 4.48
N GLY A 514 2.61 14.83 4.81
CA GLY A 514 3.53 14.72 5.93
C GLY A 514 4.91 14.17 5.56
N ALA A 515 5.18 13.80 4.31
CA ALA A 515 6.53 13.56 3.81
C ALA A 515 6.89 14.60 2.74
N GLY A 516 8.13 15.08 2.70
CA GLY A 516 8.52 16.11 1.75
C GLY A 516 10.01 16.12 1.45
N LEU A 517 10.32 16.47 0.21
CA LEU A 517 11.68 16.66 -0.27
C LEU A 517 11.85 18.13 -0.67
N PHE A 518 12.82 18.78 -0.07
CA PHE A 518 13.05 20.20 -0.22
C PHE A 518 14.50 20.50 -0.57
N LEU A 519 14.74 21.52 -1.37
CA LEU A 519 16.07 22.01 -1.70
C LEU A 519 16.30 23.37 -1.05
N ARG A 520 17.25 23.44 -0.12
CA ARG A 520 17.82 24.70 0.38
C ARG A 520 18.80 25.20 -0.66
N VAL A 521 18.33 26.11 -1.51
CA VAL A 521 19.09 26.53 -2.69
C VAL A 521 20.42 27.18 -2.29
N ARG A 522 20.42 28.18 -1.40
CA ARG A 522 21.65 28.87 -0.99
C ARG A 522 22.69 27.98 -0.30
N ASP A 523 22.24 26.91 0.35
CA ASP A 523 23.11 25.99 1.09
C ASP A 523 23.48 24.73 0.28
N CYS A 524 22.97 24.60 -0.94
CA CYS A 524 23.13 23.42 -1.80
C CYS A 524 22.83 22.11 -1.04
N GLU A 525 21.72 22.09 -0.30
CA GLU A 525 21.37 21.00 0.62
C GLU A 525 19.92 20.52 0.43
N LEU A 526 19.73 19.21 0.27
CA LEU A 526 18.41 18.60 0.31
C LEU A 526 17.97 18.35 1.75
N MET A 527 16.71 18.65 2.05
CA MET A 527 16.04 18.28 3.29
C MET A 527 14.93 17.28 3.00
N LEU A 528 15.08 16.08 3.53
CA LEU A 528 14.04 15.08 3.65
C LEU A 528 13.30 15.33 4.96
N LEU A 529 12.00 15.58 4.90
CA LEU A 529 11.19 15.84 6.09
C LEU A 529 10.06 14.82 6.20
N ALA A 530 9.83 14.35 7.43
CA ALA A 530 8.71 13.52 7.81
C ALA A 530 8.06 14.08 9.08
N SER A 531 6.83 14.59 8.94
CA SER A 531 6.00 15.13 10.01
C SER A 531 5.82 14.12 11.16
N PRO A 532 5.79 14.56 12.44
CA PRO A 532 5.80 15.95 12.93
C PRO A 532 7.19 16.54 13.25
N GLY A 533 8.29 15.85 12.96
CA GLY A 533 9.62 16.39 13.33
C GLY A 533 10.83 15.53 13.00
N ARG A 534 10.67 14.51 12.16
CA ARG A 534 11.80 13.72 11.66
C ARG A 534 12.31 14.34 10.37
N GLY A 535 13.61 14.25 10.15
CA GLY A 535 14.18 14.68 8.90
C GLY A 535 15.64 14.30 8.77
N ALA A 536 16.13 14.32 7.55
CA ALA A 536 17.51 14.07 7.20
C ALA A 536 17.97 15.08 6.16
N LYS A 537 19.27 15.30 6.10
CA LYS A 537 19.91 16.17 5.13
C LYS A 537 20.72 15.33 4.17
N LEU A 538 20.67 15.67 2.90
CA LEU A 538 21.47 15.05 1.84
C LEU A 538 22.15 16.14 1.01
N ALA A 539 23.23 15.77 0.33
CA ALA A 539 23.84 16.61 -0.70
C ALA A 539 22.81 16.94 -1.79
N ALA A 540 22.81 18.19 -2.28
CA ALA A 540 22.04 18.56 -3.46
C ALA A 540 22.56 17.83 -4.72
N PRO A 541 21.72 17.72 -5.77
CA PRO A 541 22.12 17.09 -7.03
C PRO A 541 23.08 17.93 -7.88
N TYR A 542 23.48 19.11 -7.40
CA TYR A 542 24.43 19.99 -8.08
C TYR A 542 25.84 19.75 -7.54
N LEU A 543 26.75 19.42 -8.45
CA LEU A 543 28.15 19.20 -8.15
C LEU A 543 28.99 20.12 -9.03
N ASP A 544 30.09 20.61 -8.46
CA ASP A 544 31.09 21.39 -9.18
C ASP A 544 31.93 20.49 -10.13
N THR A 545 32.91 21.09 -10.81
CA THR A 545 33.82 20.36 -11.71
C THR A 545 34.67 19.28 -11.01
N TYR A 546 34.74 19.30 -9.67
CA TYR A 546 35.51 18.37 -8.85
C TYR A 546 34.61 17.31 -8.18
N GLY A 547 33.30 17.35 -8.37
CA GLY A 547 32.34 16.40 -7.81
C GLY A 547 31.93 16.73 -6.36
N GLU A 548 32.21 17.93 -5.88
CA GLU A 548 31.80 18.42 -4.57
C GLU A 548 30.52 19.26 -4.69
N THR A 549 29.68 19.25 -3.65
CA THR A 549 28.54 20.18 -3.61
C THR A 549 29.09 21.58 -3.36
N ASP A 550 28.81 22.52 -4.27
CA ASP A 550 29.15 23.93 -4.09
C ASP A 550 28.44 24.49 -2.85
N GLN A 551 29.11 24.44 -1.70
CA GLN A 551 28.79 25.36 -0.62
C GLN A 551 29.32 26.70 -1.10
N VAL A 552 28.40 27.59 -1.50
CA VAL A 552 28.76 29.00 -1.73
C VAL A 552 29.36 29.48 -0.42
N THR A 553 30.69 29.51 -0.36
CA THR A 553 31.44 29.95 0.80
C THR A 553 31.09 31.41 1.00
N HIS A 554 30.51 31.71 2.16
CA HIS A 554 30.00 33.02 2.56
C HIS A 554 31.02 34.14 2.42
#